data_AF-A0AAW4JLZ1-F1
#
_entry.id   AF-A0AAW4JLZ1-F1
#
_cell.length_a   1.000
_cell.length_b   1.000
_cell.length_c   1.000
_cell.angle_alpha   90.00
_cell.angle_beta   90.00
_cell.angle_gamma   90.00
#
_symmetry.space_group_name_H-M   'P 1'
#
loop_
_entity.id
_entity.type
_entity.pdbx_description
1 polymer ?
#
loop_
_entity_poly.entity_id
_entity_poly.type
_entity_poly.pdbx_seq_one_letter_code
_entity_poly.pdbx_strand_id
1 'polypeptide(L)'
;MTKFHISLGSEVADALRDGRPVVALESTIVSHGLPRPDNLRVAREIEQAVRDAGAVPATVGMVAGELRVGLDDAQLTRLATVDGVSKLSVRDLAPAAATGADGATTVAATSAVAAAAGIGVFATGGLGGVHREAAQTFDESADLVTLARTPIAVVCAGVKSILDVGATLERLETLGVGVVGYRTRRFPGFYLTDAGFDLDWSVESPEQVADVLAARTAHGVHHGGLVVANPLPADEQLDPALHDRTLTEGLAALAREGITGKAVTPFLLSHFHAATEGASLAVNVRIILRNADLAARIAVAAATPRTP
;
A
#
# COMPACT_ATOMS: atom_id res chain seq x y z
N MET A 1 8.10 1.04 33.16
CA MET A 1 7.26 1.88 32.28
C MET A 1 7.57 1.48 30.85
N THR A 2 6.56 1.01 30.11
CA THR A 2 6.69 0.38 28.79
C THR A 2 7.11 1.42 27.73
N LYS A 3 8.35 1.32 27.25
CA LYS A 3 9.03 2.30 26.38
C LYS A 3 8.59 2.25 24.90
N PHE A 4 7.73 1.29 24.52
CA PHE A 4 7.39 0.97 23.13
C PHE A 4 5.86 0.93 22.97
N HIS A 5 5.27 2.03 22.49
CA HIS A 5 3.85 2.14 22.17
C HIS A 5 3.67 2.76 20.78
N ILE A 6 2.47 2.62 20.20
CA ILE A 6 2.09 3.34 19.00
C ILE A 6 1.69 4.76 19.42
N SER A 7 2.38 5.76 18.89
CA SER A 7 2.07 7.17 19.16
C SER A 7 1.27 7.75 18.01
N LEU A 8 0.11 8.31 18.34
CA LEU A 8 -0.76 8.98 17.37
C LEU A 8 -0.32 10.44 17.19
N GLY A 9 -0.26 10.90 15.94
CA GLY A 9 -0.22 12.33 15.66
C GLY A 9 -1.47 13.02 16.18
N SER A 10 -1.37 14.29 16.58
CA SER A 10 -2.47 15.02 17.23
C SER A 10 -3.74 15.04 16.40
N GLU A 11 -3.62 15.31 15.09
CA GLU A 11 -4.77 15.33 14.18
C GLU A 11 -5.45 13.95 14.05
N VAL A 12 -4.65 12.87 14.00
CA VAL A 12 -5.18 11.50 13.94
C VAL A 12 -5.86 11.13 15.25
N ALA A 13 -5.27 11.48 16.40
CA ALA A 13 -5.85 11.23 17.71
C ALA A 13 -7.20 11.95 17.87
N ASP A 14 -7.28 13.23 17.47
CA ASP A 14 -8.53 13.99 17.47
C ASP A 14 -9.57 13.39 16.51
N ALA A 15 -9.15 13.01 15.30
CA ALA A 15 -10.05 12.41 14.32
C ALA A 15 -10.66 11.09 14.79
N LEU A 16 -9.84 10.21 15.37
CA LEU A 16 -10.31 8.93 15.92
C LEU A 16 -11.24 9.13 17.13
N ARG A 17 -10.94 10.09 18.01
CA ARG A 17 -11.81 10.45 19.14
C ARG A 17 -13.17 10.95 18.67
N ASP A 18 -13.18 11.77 17.63
CA ASP A 18 -14.38 12.44 17.14
C ASP A 18 -15.14 11.61 16.09
N GLY A 19 -14.71 10.37 15.81
CA GLY A 19 -15.31 9.47 14.82
C GLY A 19 -15.16 9.94 13.36
N ARG A 20 -14.19 10.83 13.10
CA ARG A 20 -13.89 11.33 11.75
C ARG A 20 -13.16 10.26 10.94
N PRO A 21 -13.36 10.23 9.60
CA PRO A 21 -12.70 9.27 8.73
C PRO A 21 -11.19 9.50 8.69
N VAL A 22 -10.42 8.40 8.83
CA VAL A 22 -8.95 8.39 8.77
C VAL A 22 -8.50 7.38 7.72
N VAL A 23 -7.49 7.74 6.93
CA VAL A 23 -6.86 6.86 5.94
C VAL A 23 -5.39 6.69 6.30
N ALA A 24 -4.96 5.45 6.51
CA ALA A 24 -3.55 5.15 6.68
C ALA A 24 -2.81 5.31 5.35
N LEU A 25 -1.53 5.71 5.42
CA LEU A 25 -0.61 5.81 4.29
C LEU A 25 0.73 5.17 4.69
N GLU A 26 1.40 4.48 3.76
CA GLU A 26 2.72 3.88 4.04
C GLU A 26 3.86 4.87 3.83
N SER A 27 4.96 4.70 4.54
CA SER A 27 6.18 5.51 4.34
C SER A 27 7.21 4.86 3.41
N THR A 28 7.09 3.57 3.07
CA THR A 28 8.04 2.93 2.13
C THR A 28 8.03 3.59 0.76
N ILE A 29 6.86 4.06 0.30
CA ILE A 29 6.78 4.82 -0.96
C ILE A 29 7.64 6.09 -0.91
N VAL A 30 7.75 6.73 0.26
CA VAL A 30 8.52 7.96 0.48
C VAL A 30 10.02 7.68 0.51
N SER A 31 10.48 6.69 1.28
CA SER A 31 11.92 6.48 1.47
C SER A 31 12.55 5.54 0.44
N HIS A 32 11.76 4.66 -0.19
CA HIS A 32 12.27 3.60 -1.06
C HIS A 32 11.52 3.43 -2.39
N GLY A 33 10.37 4.08 -2.57
CA GLY A 33 9.52 3.91 -3.74
C GLY A 33 9.63 5.02 -4.79
N LEU A 34 10.10 6.21 -4.40
CA LEU A 34 10.20 7.40 -5.25
C LEU A 34 11.58 8.05 -5.10
N PRO A 35 12.16 8.61 -6.18
CA PRO A 35 13.43 9.32 -6.11
C PRO A 35 13.28 10.68 -5.39
N ARG A 36 14.38 11.19 -4.82
CA ARG A 36 14.47 12.56 -4.29
C ARG A 36 14.64 13.56 -5.46
N PRO A 37 14.06 14.77 -5.39
CA PRO A 37 13.22 15.32 -4.31
C PRO A 37 11.72 14.99 -4.43
N ASP A 38 11.32 14.27 -5.48
CA ASP A 38 9.90 13.99 -5.76
C ASP A 38 9.21 13.23 -4.64
N ASN A 39 9.94 12.38 -3.91
CA ASN A 39 9.40 11.62 -2.81
C ASN A 39 8.67 12.45 -1.73
N LEU A 40 9.27 13.57 -1.28
CA LEU A 40 8.64 14.44 -0.26
C LEU A 40 7.46 15.23 -0.84
N ARG A 41 7.62 15.74 -2.08
CA ARG A 41 6.55 16.45 -2.78
C ARG A 41 5.32 15.55 -2.93
N VAL A 42 5.51 14.34 -3.47
CA VAL A 42 4.45 13.37 -3.68
C VAL A 42 3.86 12.90 -2.35
N ALA A 43 4.65 12.70 -1.30
CA ALA A 43 4.12 12.36 0.02
C ALA A 43 3.11 13.40 0.52
N ARG A 44 3.43 14.69 0.38
CA ARG A 44 2.52 15.80 0.73
C ARG A 44 1.30 15.86 -0.17
N GLU A 45 1.46 15.62 -1.48
CA GLU A 45 0.33 15.55 -2.42
C GLU A 45 -0.63 14.40 -2.08
N ILE A 46 -0.12 13.25 -1.64
CA ILE A 46 -0.94 12.13 -1.17
C ILE A 46 -1.73 12.52 0.07
N GLU A 47 -1.09 13.12 1.08
CA GLU A 47 -1.79 13.62 2.27
C GLU A 47 -2.86 14.65 1.91
N GLN A 48 -2.56 15.54 0.97
CA GLN A 48 -3.52 16.54 0.49
C GLN A 48 -4.70 15.89 -0.25
N ALA A 49 -4.48 14.89 -1.08
CA ALA A 49 -5.55 14.16 -1.77
C ALA A 49 -6.53 13.51 -0.78
N VAL A 50 -6.03 12.97 0.33
CA VAL A 50 -6.89 12.44 1.41
C VAL A 50 -7.71 13.55 2.07
N ARG A 51 -7.09 14.71 2.35
CA ARG A 51 -7.75 15.88 2.95
C ARG A 51 -8.84 16.45 2.06
N ASP A 52 -8.54 16.61 0.77
CA ASP A 52 -9.47 17.15 -0.23
C ASP A 52 -10.71 16.27 -0.39
N ALA A 53 -10.56 14.96 -0.19
CA ALA A 53 -11.66 13.99 -0.19
C ALA A 53 -12.39 13.86 1.17
N GLY A 54 -12.03 14.66 2.18
CA GLY A 54 -12.76 14.78 3.44
C GLY A 54 -12.30 13.84 4.56
N ALA A 55 -11.15 13.18 4.42
CA ALA A 55 -10.58 12.31 5.45
C ALA A 55 -9.27 12.87 6.03
N VAL A 56 -8.82 12.30 7.15
CA VAL A 56 -7.54 12.64 7.78
C VAL A 56 -6.46 11.65 7.33
N PRO A 57 -5.35 12.12 6.74
CA PRO A 57 -4.24 11.26 6.41
C PRO A 57 -3.47 10.84 7.67
N ALA A 58 -3.11 9.56 7.74
CA ALA A 58 -2.31 8.99 8.80
C ALA A 58 -1.10 8.26 8.19
N THR A 59 -0.09 9.02 7.76
CA THR A 59 1.18 8.42 7.33
C THR A 59 1.81 7.68 8.49
N VAL A 60 2.11 6.39 8.30
CA VAL A 60 2.69 5.51 9.31
C VAL A 60 4.18 5.39 9.08
N GLY A 61 4.98 5.47 10.15
CA GLY A 61 6.44 5.37 10.08
C GLY A 61 7.06 5.21 11.45
N MET A 62 8.38 5.02 11.49
CA MET A 62 9.15 4.99 12.74
C MET A 62 10.18 6.10 12.74
N VAL A 63 10.19 6.91 13.79
CA VAL A 63 11.15 8.00 13.98
C VAL A 63 11.90 7.77 15.27
N ALA A 64 13.22 7.62 15.19
CA ALA A 64 14.10 7.35 16.33
C ALA A 64 13.60 6.22 17.26
N GLY A 65 13.08 5.12 16.69
CA GLY A 65 12.52 3.97 17.40
C GLY A 65 11.08 4.13 17.88
N GLU A 66 10.46 5.29 17.68
CA GLU A 66 9.06 5.52 18.02
C GLU A 66 8.15 5.27 16.83
N LEU A 67 7.22 4.33 16.99
CA LEU A 67 6.25 3.97 15.96
C LEU A 67 5.11 5.00 15.95
N ARG A 68 4.98 5.75 14.86
CA ARG A 68 4.05 6.86 14.70
C ARG A 68 2.94 6.54 13.71
N VAL A 69 1.72 6.99 14.00
CA VAL A 69 0.56 6.98 13.10
C VAL A 69 0.06 8.40 12.94
N GLY A 70 0.27 8.98 11.75
CA GLY A 70 0.14 10.42 11.53
C GLY A 70 1.45 11.14 11.84
N LEU A 71 2.38 11.09 10.88
CA LEU A 71 3.62 11.89 10.94
C LEU A 71 3.30 13.37 10.80
N ASP A 72 3.99 14.22 11.55
CA ASP A 72 4.02 15.65 11.26
C ASP A 72 4.95 15.95 10.06
N ASP A 73 4.90 17.17 9.53
CA ASP A 73 5.71 17.55 8.36
C ASP A 73 7.22 17.42 8.60
N ALA A 74 7.70 17.64 9.83
CA ALA A 74 9.11 17.51 10.16
C ALA A 74 9.55 16.04 10.19
N GLN A 75 8.72 15.16 10.74
CA GLN A 75 8.91 13.71 10.76
C GLN A 75 8.83 13.11 9.35
N LEU A 76 7.87 13.56 8.53
CA LEU A 76 7.75 13.16 7.14
C LEU A 76 8.98 13.62 6.33
N THR A 77 9.38 14.88 6.49
CA THR A 77 10.59 15.44 5.86
C THR A 77 11.83 14.66 6.28
N ARG A 78 11.95 14.30 7.57
CA ARG A 78 13.01 13.42 8.06
C ARG A 78 13.02 12.13 7.26
N LEU A 79 11.96 11.33 7.27
CA LEU A 79 11.95 10.04 6.56
C LEU A 79 12.17 10.16 5.05
N ALA A 80 11.85 11.29 4.44
CA ALA A 80 12.14 11.55 3.03
C ALA A 80 13.61 11.90 2.73
N THR A 81 14.36 12.43 3.70
CA THR A 81 15.67 13.09 3.48
C THR A 81 16.85 12.45 4.20
N VAL A 82 16.68 11.83 5.36
CA VAL A 82 17.80 11.13 6.04
C VAL A 82 18.17 9.86 5.29
N ASP A 83 19.46 9.57 5.25
CA ASP A 83 19.99 8.30 4.74
C ASP A 83 19.89 7.20 5.80
N GLY A 84 19.84 5.95 5.37
CA GLY A 84 19.78 4.81 6.31
C GLY A 84 18.40 4.57 6.95
N VAL A 85 17.33 5.16 6.41
CA VAL A 85 15.96 4.79 6.79
C VAL A 85 15.72 3.32 6.48
N SER A 86 15.39 2.52 7.50
CA SER A 86 15.18 1.09 7.33
C SER A 86 13.83 0.79 6.68
N LYS A 87 13.77 -0.11 5.70
CA LYS A 87 12.50 -0.66 5.21
C LYS A 87 11.95 -1.66 6.23
N LEU A 88 10.80 -1.36 6.83
CA LEU A 88 10.21 -2.15 7.92
C LEU A 88 8.97 -2.94 7.47
N SER A 89 9.08 -4.27 7.51
CA SER A 89 7.93 -5.16 7.58
C SER A 89 7.53 -5.41 9.04
N VAL A 90 6.44 -6.16 9.28
CA VAL A 90 5.92 -6.42 10.63
C VAL A 90 7.00 -7.03 11.55
N ARG A 91 7.82 -7.94 11.01
CA ARG A 91 8.93 -8.57 11.76
C ARG A 91 10.03 -7.60 12.18
N ASP A 92 10.16 -6.47 11.48
CA ASP A 92 11.25 -5.51 11.66
C ASP A 92 10.87 -4.44 12.70
N LEU A 93 9.58 -4.28 13.04
CA LEU A 93 9.09 -3.24 13.95
C LEU A 93 9.73 -3.31 15.34
N ALA A 94 9.75 -4.48 15.98
CA ALA A 94 10.28 -4.61 17.34
C ALA A 94 11.80 -4.37 17.41
N PRO A 95 12.64 -4.97 16.54
CA PRO A 95 14.07 -4.65 16.49
C PRO A 95 14.35 -3.17 16.20
N ALA A 96 13.62 -2.56 15.26
CA ALA A 96 13.80 -1.15 14.91
C ALA A 96 13.45 -0.22 16.08
N ALA A 97 12.36 -0.51 16.79
CA ALA A 97 11.97 0.24 17.98
C ALA A 97 13.01 0.13 19.10
N ALA A 98 13.48 -1.09 19.37
CA ALA A 98 14.47 -1.35 20.42
C ALA A 98 15.83 -0.69 20.15
N THR A 99 16.18 -0.49 18.88
CA THR A 99 17.47 0.10 18.45
C THR A 99 17.40 1.59 18.17
N GLY A 100 16.22 2.22 18.27
CA GLY A 100 16.09 3.66 18.01
C GLY A 100 16.17 4.01 16.53
N ALA A 101 15.84 3.09 15.62
CA ALA A 101 16.00 3.29 14.18
C ALA A 101 14.91 4.22 13.60
N ASP A 102 15.26 4.97 12.56
CA ASP A 102 14.27 5.53 11.64
C ASP A 102 13.87 4.45 10.63
N GLY A 103 12.59 4.37 10.31
CA GLY A 103 12.09 3.33 9.43
C GLY A 103 10.82 3.68 8.68
N ALA A 104 10.79 3.24 7.43
CA ALA A 104 9.67 3.36 6.53
C ALA A 104 8.88 2.05 6.53
N THR A 105 7.61 2.10 6.89
CA THR A 105 6.75 0.93 6.99
C THR A 105 6.26 0.50 5.60
N THR A 106 6.29 -0.81 5.35
CA THR A 106 5.71 -1.45 4.16
C THR A 106 4.20 -1.56 4.28
N VAL A 107 3.52 -2.09 3.25
CA VAL A 107 2.10 -2.45 3.29
C VAL A 107 1.78 -3.33 4.50
N ALA A 108 2.52 -4.41 4.76
CA ALA A 108 2.32 -5.27 5.92
C ALA A 108 2.41 -4.49 7.25
N ALA A 109 3.51 -3.77 7.48
CA ALA A 109 3.71 -3.04 8.72
C ALA A 109 2.66 -1.94 8.91
N THR A 110 2.38 -1.17 7.86
CA THR A 110 1.38 -0.11 7.87
C THR A 110 -0.01 -0.68 8.17
N SER A 111 -0.38 -1.80 7.54
CA SER A 111 -1.67 -2.46 7.77
C SER A 111 -1.83 -2.89 9.23
N ALA A 112 -0.85 -3.59 9.78
CA ALA A 112 -0.89 -4.07 11.16
C ALA A 112 -0.99 -2.92 12.18
N VAL A 113 -0.20 -1.86 11.97
CA VAL A 113 -0.14 -0.71 12.87
C VAL A 113 -1.40 0.17 12.76
N ALA A 114 -1.89 0.40 11.54
CA ALA A 114 -3.12 1.14 11.31
C ALA A 114 -4.33 0.44 11.94
N ALA A 115 -4.47 -0.87 11.74
CA ALA A 115 -5.55 -1.64 12.35
C ALA A 115 -5.46 -1.64 13.89
N ALA A 116 -4.24 -1.77 14.45
CA ALA A 116 -4.03 -1.66 15.90
C ALA A 116 -4.36 -0.26 16.46
N ALA A 117 -4.25 0.79 15.64
CA ALA A 117 -4.64 2.16 15.96
C ALA A 117 -6.13 2.45 15.71
N GLY A 118 -6.93 1.47 15.26
CA GLY A 118 -8.36 1.65 14.96
C GLY A 118 -8.67 2.23 13.59
N ILE A 119 -7.70 2.27 12.68
CA ILE A 119 -7.88 2.76 11.30
C ILE A 119 -8.22 1.58 10.38
N GLY A 120 -9.38 1.65 9.72
CA GLY A 120 -9.91 0.56 8.89
C GLY A 120 -9.59 0.62 7.40
N VAL A 121 -9.03 1.74 6.90
CA VAL A 121 -8.78 1.96 5.47
C VAL A 121 -7.34 2.45 5.24
N PHE A 122 -6.68 1.93 4.21
CA PHE A 122 -5.30 2.20 3.84
C PHE A 122 -5.18 2.37 2.31
N ALA A 123 -4.45 3.38 1.85
CA ALA A 123 -4.09 3.56 0.45
C ALA A 123 -2.59 3.28 0.20
N THR A 124 -2.29 2.50 -0.84
CA THR A 124 -0.93 2.29 -1.36
C THR A 124 -0.95 2.30 -2.88
N GLY A 125 0.23 2.31 -3.52
CA GLY A 125 0.34 2.17 -4.95
C GLY A 125 -0.05 0.74 -5.38
N GLY A 126 0.67 -0.24 -4.86
CA GLY A 126 0.51 -1.64 -5.21
C GLY A 126 1.05 -2.54 -4.10
N LEU A 127 0.41 -3.68 -3.90
CA LEU A 127 0.81 -4.67 -2.90
C LEU A 127 2.14 -5.33 -3.26
N GLY A 128 2.86 -5.84 -2.26
CA GLY A 128 3.74 -6.99 -2.45
C GLY A 128 2.91 -8.26 -2.70
N GLY A 129 3.58 -9.34 -3.10
CA GLY A 129 2.90 -10.59 -3.45
C GLY A 129 3.86 -11.75 -3.59
N VAL A 130 3.46 -12.76 -4.35
CA VAL A 130 4.28 -13.90 -4.71
C VAL A 130 5.26 -13.47 -5.80
N HIS A 131 6.55 -13.70 -5.61
CA HIS A 131 7.55 -13.41 -6.65
C HIS A 131 7.54 -14.50 -7.74
N ARG A 132 7.99 -14.15 -8.95
CA ARG A 132 7.93 -15.03 -10.14
C ARG A 132 8.67 -16.37 -10.00
N GLU A 133 9.68 -16.44 -9.12
CA GLU A 133 10.45 -17.66 -8.86
C GLU A 133 10.10 -18.30 -7.50
N ALA A 134 9.01 -17.89 -6.87
CA ALA A 134 8.66 -18.31 -5.50
C ALA A 134 8.43 -19.82 -5.38
N ALA A 135 8.07 -20.52 -6.47
CA ALA A 135 7.95 -21.97 -6.46
C ALA A 135 9.27 -22.69 -6.09
N GLN A 136 10.41 -22.03 -6.31
CA GLN A 136 11.75 -22.53 -5.96
C GLN A 136 12.35 -21.75 -4.79
N THR A 137 12.13 -20.44 -4.72
CA THR A 137 12.80 -19.54 -3.77
C THR A 137 12.01 -19.29 -2.49
N PHE A 138 10.70 -19.55 -2.50
CA PHE A 138 9.77 -19.22 -1.42
C PHE A 138 9.75 -17.70 -1.11
N ASP A 139 10.10 -16.86 -2.10
CA ASP A 139 10.06 -15.39 -1.97
C ASP A 139 8.61 -14.87 -2.11
N GLU A 140 7.93 -14.76 -0.97
CA GLU A 140 6.58 -14.23 -0.84
C GLU A 140 6.56 -13.04 0.10
N SER A 141 5.82 -11.99 -0.27
CA SER A 141 5.65 -10.82 0.58
C SER A 141 4.87 -11.14 1.86
N ALA A 142 5.37 -10.63 2.99
CA ALA A 142 4.67 -10.65 4.27
C ALA A 142 3.33 -9.89 4.24
N ASP A 143 3.07 -9.08 3.21
CA ASP A 143 1.78 -8.41 2.99
C ASP A 143 0.65 -9.43 2.97
N LEU A 144 0.82 -10.57 2.27
CA LEU A 144 -0.24 -11.56 2.09
C LEU A 144 -0.69 -12.17 3.42
N VAL A 145 0.27 -12.64 4.23
CA VAL A 145 -0.01 -13.24 5.53
C VAL A 145 -0.51 -12.22 6.55
N THR A 146 -0.06 -10.97 6.43
CA THR A 146 -0.53 -9.88 7.30
C THR A 146 -1.97 -9.53 6.98
N LEU A 147 -2.31 -9.39 5.71
CA LEU A 147 -3.69 -9.13 5.27
C LEU A 147 -4.62 -10.29 5.64
N ALA A 148 -4.15 -11.53 5.66
CA ALA A 148 -4.94 -12.68 6.14
C ALA A 148 -5.45 -12.55 7.58
N ARG A 149 -4.83 -11.67 8.39
CA ARG A 149 -5.06 -11.56 9.84
C ARG A 149 -5.41 -10.16 10.31
N THR A 150 -5.49 -9.20 9.39
CA THR A 150 -5.64 -7.78 9.71
C THR A 150 -6.93 -7.23 9.11
N PRO A 151 -7.88 -6.73 9.92
CA PRO A 151 -9.20 -6.30 9.44
C PRO A 151 -9.17 -4.91 8.78
N ILE A 152 -8.39 -4.75 7.71
CA ILE A 152 -8.18 -3.48 7.00
C ILE A 152 -8.58 -3.57 5.53
N ALA A 153 -9.09 -2.49 4.96
CA ALA A 153 -9.30 -2.35 3.52
C ALA A 153 -8.08 -1.67 2.90
N VAL A 154 -7.46 -2.31 1.90
CA VAL A 154 -6.30 -1.76 1.20
C VAL A 154 -6.67 -1.42 -0.23
N VAL A 155 -6.68 -0.14 -0.54
CA VAL A 155 -6.89 0.39 -1.90
C VAL A 155 -5.56 0.43 -2.63
N CYS A 156 -5.47 -0.26 -3.76
CA CYS A 156 -4.24 -0.38 -4.55
C CYS A 156 -4.55 -0.63 -6.03
N ALA A 157 -3.58 -0.43 -6.92
CA ALA A 157 -3.66 -0.86 -8.32
C ALA A 157 -3.19 -2.32 -8.48
N GLY A 158 -3.61 -3.21 -7.58
CA GLY A 158 -3.22 -4.63 -7.59
C GLY A 158 -1.85 -4.87 -6.96
N VAL A 159 -1.08 -5.79 -7.53
CA VAL A 159 0.29 -6.12 -7.08
C VAL A 159 1.31 -5.49 -8.02
N LYS A 160 2.47 -5.10 -7.50
CA LYS A 160 3.55 -4.52 -8.33
C LYS A 160 3.87 -5.43 -9.53
N SER A 161 3.97 -4.87 -10.74
CA SER A 161 4.07 -5.63 -12.02
C SER A 161 5.24 -6.62 -12.11
N ILE A 162 6.22 -6.46 -11.23
CA ILE A 162 7.38 -7.33 -11.08
C ILE A 162 7.04 -8.72 -10.50
N LEU A 163 5.88 -8.86 -9.89
CA LEU A 163 5.42 -10.05 -9.17
C LEU A 163 4.69 -11.03 -10.09
N ASP A 164 4.44 -12.23 -9.58
CA ASP A 164 3.53 -13.18 -10.20
C ASP A 164 2.10 -12.89 -9.76
N VAL A 165 1.32 -12.32 -10.69
CA VAL A 165 -0.07 -11.92 -10.40
C VAL A 165 -0.94 -13.14 -10.14
N GLY A 166 -0.83 -14.19 -10.97
CA GLY A 166 -1.64 -15.40 -10.84
C GLY A 166 -1.38 -16.12 -9.52
N ALA A 167 -0.10 -16.37 -9.21
CA ALA A 167 0.26 -16.99 -7.94
C ALA A 167 -0.13 -16.12 -6.73
N THR A 168 -0.12 -14.79 -6.87
CA THR A 168 -0.58 -13.91 -5.79
C THR A 168 -2.09 -14.02 -5.56
N LEU A 169 -2.90 -14.08 -6.61
CA LEU A 169 -4.35 -14.23 -6.48
C LEU A 169 -4.71 -15.56 -5.82
N GLU A 170 -4.11 -16.67 -6.26
CA GLU A 170 -4.25 -18.00 -5.65
C GLU A 170 -3.85 -18.00 -4.16
N ARG A 171 -2.79 -17.24 -3.83
CA ARG A 171 -2.32 -17.12 -2.46
C ARG A 171 -3.27 -16.30 -1.59
N LEU A 172 -3.84 -15.22 -2.11
CA LEU A 172 -4.86 -14.42 -1.43
C LEU A 172 -6.12 -15.25 -1.17
N GLU A 173 -6.57 -16.03 -2.15
CA GLU A 173 -7.68 -16.98 -2.00
C GLU A 173 -7.40 -18.00 -0.88
N THR A 174 -6.25 -18.68 -0.95
CA THR A 174 -5.82 -19.67 0.05
C THR A 174 -5.80 -19.09 1.47
N LEU A 175 -5.44 -17.81 1.60
CA LEU A 175 -5.35 -17.10 2.88
C LEU A 175 -6.69 -16.47 3.32
N GLY A 176 -7.74 -16.58 2.52
CA GLY A 176 -9.06 -15.99 2.79
C GLY A 176 -9.12 -14.48 2.63
N VAL A 177 -8.12 -13.84 2.02
CA VAL A 177 -8.12 -12.39 1.81
C VAL A 177 -9.09 -12.04 0.69
N GLY A 178 -10.10 -11.22 0.99
CA GLY A 178 -11.08 -10.81 -0.01
C GLY A 178 -10.44 -9.88 -1.06
N VAL A 179 -10.81 -10.06 -2.33
CA VAL A 179 -10.39 -9.19 -3.43
C VAL A 179 -11.64 -8.71 -4.17
N VAL A 180 -11.74 -7.40 -4.38
CA VAL A 180 -12.83 -6.77 -5.14
C VAL A 180 -12.27 -5.74 -6.11
N GLY A 181 -12.77 -5.76 -7.34
CA GLY A 181 -12.45 -4.73 -8.33
C GLY A 181 -13.32 -3.49 -8.14
N TYR A 182 -12.73 -2.29 -8.14
CA TYR A 182 -13.48 -1.04 -8.19
C TYR A 182 -13.81 -0.71 -9.64
N ARG A 183 -15.09 -0.84 -10.02
CA ARG A 183 -15.63 -0.63 -11.37
C ARG A 183 -14.95 -1.47 -12.45
N THR A 184 -14.48 -2.66 -12.08
CA THR A 184 -13.81 -3.60 -12.96
C THR A 184 -13.98 -5.02 -12.48
N ARG A 185 -13.97 -5.98 -13.41
CA ARG A 185 -13.81 -7.42 -13.13
C ARG A 185 -12.45 -7.96 -13.58
N ARG A 186 -11.53 -7.07 -13.96
CA ARG A 186 -10.18 -7.40 -14.41
C ARG A 186 -9.20 -6.92 -13.36
N PHE A 187 -8.30 -7.79 -12.91
CA PHE A 187 -7.30 -7.43 -11.91
C PHE A 187 -6.22 -6.52 -12.52
N PRO A 188 -5.94 -5.34 -11.94
CA PRO A 188 -4.90 -4.44 -12.44
C PRO A 188 -3.50 -4.99 -12.24
N GLY A 189 -2.65 -4.74 -13.23
CA GLY A 189 -1.23 -5.09 -13.23
C GLY A 189 -0.33 -3.96 -12.77
N PHE A 190 -0.78 -3.16 -11.79
CA PHE A 190 -0.12 -1.94 -11.31
C PHE A 190 0.02 -0.87 -12.39
N TYR A 191 1.08 -0.90 -13.21
CA TYR A 191 1.26 0.02 -14.33
C TYR A 191 0.26 -0.18 -15.47
N LEU A 192 -0.38 -1.35 -15.53
CA LEU A 192 -1.35 -1.74 -16.55
C LEU A 192 -2.75 -1.87 -15.93
N THR A 193 -3.77 -1.41 -16.66
CA THR A 193 -5.19 -1.50 -16.29
C THR A 193 -5.67 -2.95 -16.13
N ASP A 194 -5.12 -3.88 -16.92
CA ASP A 194 -5.49 -5.29 -16.93
C ASP A 194 -4.23 -6.17 -16.93
N ALA A 195 -4.11 -7.07 -15.95
CA ALA A 195 -3.03 -8.03 -15.81
C ALA A 195 -3.30 -9.38 -16.51
N GLY A 196 -4.47 -9.57 -17.12
CA GLY A 196 -4.89 -10.82 -17.73
C GLY A 196 -5.77 -11.70 -16.85
N PHE A 197 -6.07 -11.31 -15.61
CA PHE A 197 -6.77 -12.14 -14.62
C PHE A 197 -8.18 -11.58 -14.29
N ASP A 198 -9.14 -12.49 -14.17
CA ASP A 198 -10.51 -12.16 -13.77
C ASP A 198 -10.67 -12.05 -12.26
N LEU A 199 -11.63 -11.24 -11.83
CA LEU A 199 -12.09 -11.10 -10.46
C LEU A 199 -13.53 -11.60 -10.32
N ASP A 200 -13.82 -12.25 -9.20
CA ASP A 200 -15.16 -12.75 -8.88
C ASP A 200 -16.13 -11.63 -8.50
N TRP A 201 -15.62 -10.56 -7.90
CA TRP A 201 -16.43 -9.48 -7.34
C TRP A 201 -15.99 -8.11 -7.87
N SER A 202 -16.98 -7.26 -8.14
CA SER A 202 -16.80 -5.85 -8.46
C SER A 202 -17.78 -4.98 -7.70
N VAL A 203 -17.39 -3.75 -7.42
CA VAL A 203 -18.23 -2.71 -6.79
C VAL A 203 -18.13 -1.41 -7.56
N GLU A 204 -19.20 -0.63 -7.55
CA GLU A 204 -19.39 0.55 -8.40
C GLU A 204 -19.15 1.88 -7.68
N SER A 205 -19.14 1.87 -6.34
CA SER A 205 -19.04 3.08 -5.55
C SER A 205 -18.31 2.89 -4.20
N PRO A 206 -17.77 3.98 -3.61
CA PRO A 206 -17.17 3.93 -2.28
C PRO A 206 -18.12 3.42 -1.20
N GLU A 207 -19.42 3.73 -1.33
CA GLU A 207 -20.48 3.27 -0.42
C GLU A 207 -20.62 1.75 -0.46
N GLN A 208 -20.56 1.14 -1.65
CA GLN A 208 -20.61 -0.32 -1.76
C GLN A 208 -19.38 -0.99 -1.15
N VAL A 209 -18.19 -0.39 -1.25
CA VAL A 209 -17.01 -0.88 -0.50
C VAL A 209 -17.29 -0.79 1.01
N ALA A 210 -17.84 0.34 1.47
CA ALA A 210 -18.19 0.52 2.87
C ALA A 210 -19.27 -0.48 3.33
N ASP A 211 -20.21 -0.89 2.47
CA ASP A 211 -21.17 -1.97 2.71
C ASP A 211 -20.49 -3.32 2.88
N VAL A 212 -19.50 -3.65 2.04
CA VAL A 212 -18.68 -4.87 2.19
C VAL A 212 -17.97 -4.89 3.55
N LEU A 213 -17.38 -3.75 3.96
CA LEU A 213 -16.71 -3.65 5.27
C LEU A 213 -17.68 -3.80 6.44
N ALA A 214 -18.87 -3.20 6.34
CA ALA A 214 -19.91 -3.34 7.35
C ALA A 214 -20.43 -4.79 7.44
N ALA A 215 -20.67 -5.44 6.30
CA ALA A 215 -21.09 -6.84 6.22
C ALA A 215 -20.03 -7.78 6.83
N ARG A 216 -18.75 -7.57 6.51
CA ARG A 216 -17.64 -8.33 7.12
C ARG A 216 -17.68 -8.25 8.64
N THR A 217 -17.84 -7.04 9.19
CA THR A 217 -17.93 -6.81 10.64
C THR A 217 -19.18 -7.47 11.24
N ALA A 218 -20.34 -7.32 10.60
CA ALA A 218 -21.61 -7.85 11.08
C ALA A 218 -21.66 -9.39 11.06
N HIS A 219 -21.05 -10.03 10.06
CA HIS A 219 -20.96 -11.49 9.99
C HIS A 219 -20.01 -12.05 11.05
N GLY A 220 -18.90 -11.37 11.35
CA GLY A 220 -17.99 -11.76 12.43
C GLY A 220 -17.30 -13.12 12.26
N VAL A 221 -17.35 -13.71 11.05
CA VAL A 221 -16.76 -15.03 10.74
C VAL A 221 -15.36 -14.94 10.13
N HIS A 222 -14.93 -13.75 9.69
CA HIS A 222 -13.67 -13.52 9.00
C HIS A 222 -13.02 -12.22 9.48
N HIS A 223 -11.71 -12.25 9.73
CA HIS A 223 -10.93 -11.13 10.27
C HIS A 223 -9.79 -10.65 9.35
N GLY A 224 -9.70 -11.20 8.15
CA GLY A 224 -8.74 -10.75 7.14
C GLY A 224 -9.15 -9.45 6.45
N GLY A 225 -8.21 -8.94 5.68
CA GLY A 225 -8.31 -7.70 4.94
C GLY A 225 -9.17 -7.84 3.69
N LEU A 226 -9.43 -6.69 3.09
CA LEU A 226 -10.07 -6.56 1.78
C LEU A 226 -9.11 -5.81 0.86
N VAL A 227 -8.71 -6.42 -0.25
CA VAL A 227 -8.02 -5.74 -1.33
C VAL A 227 -9.06 -5.10 -2.24
N VAL A 228 -9.02 -3.77 -2.36
CA VAL A 228 -9.82 -3.00 -3.29
C VAL A 228 -8.93 -2.63 -4.47
N ALA A 229 -9.09 -3.36 -5.57
CA ALA A 229 -8.28 -3.22 -6.77
C ALA A 229 -8.82 -2.09 -7.65
N ASN A 230 -8.07 -0.99 -7.76
CA ASN A 230 -8.45 0.24 -8.45
C ASN A 230 -7.53 0.49 -9.65
N PRO A 231 -7.92 0.08 -10.87
CA PRO A 231 -7.11 0.28 -12.06
C PRO A 231 -7.03 1.75 -12.47
N LEU A 232 -5.96 2.11 -13.18
CA LEU A 232 -5.99 3.31 -14.01
C LEU A 232 -6.90 3.12 -15.23
N PRO A 233 -7.48 4.20 -15.77
CA PRO A 233 -7.99 4.22 -17.13
C PRO A 233 -6.92 3.78 -18.15
N ALA A 234 -7.34 3.12 -19.24
CA ALA A 234 -6.42 2.56 -20.23
C ALA A 234 -5.62 3.61 -21.01
N ASP A 235 -6.09 4.86 -21.06
CA ASP A 235 -5.38 6.01 -21.62
C ASP A 235 -4.41 6.68 -20.63
N GLU A 236 -4.47 6.28 -19.35
CA GLU A 236 -3.60 6.76 -18.28
C GLU A 236 -2.50 5.76 -17.87
N GLN A 237 -2.56 4.51 -18.36
CA GLN A 237 -1.62 3.43 -18.03
C GLN A 237 -0.26 3.59 -18.75
N LEU A 238 0.73 2.79 -18.35
CA LEU A 238 2.00 2.72 -19.09
C LEU A 238 1.81 1.98 -20.43
N ASP A 239 2.52 2.41 -21.48
CA ASP A 239 2.51 1.70 -22.76
C ASP A 239 2.82 0.19 -22.56
N PRO A 240 1.94 -0.74 -22.96
CA PRO A 240 2.12 -2.16 -22.68
C PRO A 240 3.41 -2.75 -23.27
N ALA A 241 3.80 -2.32 -24.47
CA ALA A 241 5.01 -2.81 -25.10
C ALA A 241 6.27 -2.28 -24.39
N LEU A 242 6.26 -1.03 -23.93
CA LEU A 242 7.32 -0.47 -23.10
C LEU A 242 7.40 -1.18 -21.76
N HIS A 243 6.26 -1.42 -21.10
CA HIS A 243 6.18 -2.17 -19.86
C HIS A 243 6.84 -3.55 -19.99
N ASP A 244 6.43 -4.34 -20.99
CA ASP A 244 6.86 -5.74 -21.12
C ASP A 244 8.36 -5.86 -21.45
N ARG A 245 8.87 -4.98 -22.31
CA ARG A 245 10.32 -4.89 -22.58
C ARG A 245 11.10 -4.56 -21.31
N THR A 246 10.68 -3.51 -20.60
CA THR A 246 11.34 -3.05 -19.37
C THR A 246 11.33 -4.12 -18.28
N LEU A 247 10.22 -4.84 -18.13
CA LEU A 247 10.12 -5.93 -17.17
C LEU A 247 11.09 -7.07 -17.51
N THR A 248 11.12 -7.48 -18.78
CA THR A 248 11.99 -8.57 -19.25
C THR A 248 13.47 -8.21 -19.07
N GLU A 249 13.87 -7.00 -19.41
CA GLU A 249 15.23 -6.49 -19.22
C GLU A 249 15.62 -6.43 -17.73
N GLY A 250 14.72 -5.92 -16.88
CA GLY A 250 14.95 -5.84 -15.43
C GLY A 250 15.10 -7.20 -14.76
N LEU A 251 14.26 -8.17 -15.12
CA LEU A 251 14.35 -9.55 -14.60
C LEU A 251 15.66 -10.23 -15.04
N ALA A 252 16.08 -10.04 -16.29
CA ALA A 252 17.37 -10.53 -16.77
C ALA A 252 18.55 -9.87 -16.03
N ALA A 253 18.45 -8.58 -15.68
CA ALA A 253 19.47 -7.89 -14.90
C ALA A 253 19.59 -8.43 -13.47
N LEU A 254 18.47 -8.66 -12.77
CA LEU A 254 18.47 -9.29 -11.43
C LEU A 254 19.21 -10.63 -11.42
N ALA A 255 18.93 -11.49 -12.40
CA ALA A 255 19.54 -12.81 -12.50
C ALA A 255 21.05 -12.72 -12.74
N ARG A 256 21.50 -11.80 -13.61
CA ARG A 256 22.94 -11.58 -13.87
C ARG A 256 23.69 -11.03 -12.67
N GLU A 257 23.04 -10.17 -11.88
CA GLU A 257 23.65 -9.48 -10.73
C GLU A 257 23.47 -10.24 -9.40
N GLY A 258 22.68 -11.30 -9.37
CA GLY A 258 22.43 -12.11 -8.17
C GLY A 258 21.63 -11.40 -7.09
N ILE A 259 20.78 -10.44 -7.46
CA ILE A 259 20.00 -9.63 -6.52
C ILE A 259 18.77 -10.41 -6.05
N THR A 260 18.63 -10.57 -4.73
CA THR A 260 17.57 -11.42 -4.12
C THR A 260 16.91 -10.76 -2.91
N GLY A 261 15.75 -11.30 -2.49
CA GLY A 261 15.01 -10.87 -1.31
C GLY A 261 14.63 -9.39 -1.32
N LYS A 262 14.83 -8.70 -0.19
CA LYS A 262 14.36 -7.31 0.00
C LYS A 262 14.91 -6.28 -0.99
N ALA A 263 16.00 -6.61 -1.70
CA ALA A 263 16.65 -5.75 -2.69
C ALA A 263 16.01 -5.82 -4.09
N VAL A 264 15.21 -6.87 -4.37
CA VAL A 264 14.57 -7.09 -5.69
C VAL A 264 13.65 -5.94 -6.08
N THR A 265 12.69 -5.57 -5.22
CA THR A 265 11.71 -4.53 -5.56
C THR A 265 12.35 -3.15 -5.78
N PRO A 266 13.21 -2.63 -4.88
CA PRO A 266 13.87 -1.34 -5.12
C PRO A 266 14.70 -1.31 -6.40
N PHE A 267 15.42 -2.40 -6.71
CA PHE A 267 16.18 -2.51 -7.94
C PHE A 267 15.29 -2.43 -9.18
N LEU A 268 14.22 -3.23 -9.24
CA LEU A 268 13.34 -3.23 -10.41
C LEU A 268 12.60 -1.91 -10.58
N LEU A 269 12.14 -1.27 -9.50
CA LEU A 269 11.51 0.05 -9.60
C LEU A 269 12.49 1.12 -10.13
N SER A 270 13.76 1.07 -9.70
CA SER A 270 14.81 1.93 -10.23
C SER A 270 15.08 1.66 -11.72
N HIS A 271 15.13 0.38 -12.12
CA HIS A 271 15.26 -0.02 -13.51
C HIS A 271 14.09 0.49 -14.37
N PHE A 272 12.84 0.33 -13.90
CA PHE A 272 11.66 0.87 -14.57
C PHE A 272 11.75 2.38 -14.74
N HIS A 273 12.15 3.11 -13.69
CA HIS A 273 12.29 4.56 -13.77
C HIS A 273 13.29 4.99 -14.86
N ALA A 274 14.46 4.36 -14.90
CA ALA A 274 15.51 4.68 -15.86
C ALA A 274 15.12 4.27 -17.30
N ALA A 275 14.63 3.05 -17.50
CA ALA A 275 14.32 2.49 -18.82
C ALA A 275 13.08 3.12 -19.48
N THR A 276 12.20 3.73 -18.70
CA THR A 276 10.98 4.40 -19.20
C THR A 276 11.12 5.91 -19.27
N GLU A 277 12.32 6.46 -19.07
CA GLU A 277 12.60 7.91 -19.06
C GLU A 277 11.62 8.69 -18.16
N GLY A 278 11.28 8.11 -17.00
CA GLY A 278 10.36 8.69 -16.03
C GLY A 278 8.87 8.41 -16.25
N ALA A 279 8.45 7.77 -17.34
CA ALA A 279 7.03 7.49 -17.59
C ALA A 279 6.42 6.57 -16.50
N SER A 280 7.15 5.54 -16.06
CA SER A 280 6.71 4.66 -14.95
C SER A 280 6.53 5.43 -13.64
N LEU A 281 7.38 6.43 -13.35
CA LEU A 281 7.26 7.28 -12.17
C LEU A 281 5.99 8.13 -12.24
N ALA A 282 5.72 8.75 -13.38
CA ALA A 282 4.51 9.55 -13.59
C ALA A 282 3.23 8.71 -13.40
N VAL A 283 3.21 7.50 -13.93
CA VAL A 283 2.11 6.53 -13.75
C VAL A 283 1.99 6.12 -12.28
N ASN A 284 3.10 5.82 -11.60
CA ASN A 284 3.09 5.45 -10.18
C ASN A 284 2.52 6.56 -9.28
N VAL A 285 2.92 7.82 -9.53
CA VAL A 285 2.37 8.99 -8.81
C VAL A 285 0.86 9.10 -9.04
N ARG A 286 0.40 8.92 -10.29
CA ARG A 286 -1.03 8.94 -10.60
C ARG A 286 -1.81 7.84 -9.88
N ILE A 287 -1.26 6.63 -9.84
CA ILE A 287 -1.86 5.48 -9.13
C ILE A 287 -2.07 5.83 -7.66
N ILE A 288 -1.02 6.26 -6.95
CA ILE A 288 -1.13 6.48 -5.50
C ILE A 288 -2.08 7.63 -5.17
N LEU A 289 -2.10 8.72 -5.95
CA LEU A 289 -3.04 9.82 -5.73
C LEU A 289 -4.50 9.39 -5.92
N ARG A 290 -4.79 8.59 -6.95
CA ARG A 290 -6.15 8.04 -7.18
C ARG A 290 -6.55 7.04 -6.10
N ASN A 291 -5.62 6.22 -5.63
CA ASN A 291 -5.89 5.29 -4.54
C ASN A 291 -6.13 6.02 -3.21
N ALA A 292 -5.41 7.11 -2.96
CA ALA A 292 -5.60 7.95 -1.78
C ALA A 292 -6.97 8.65 -1.79
N ASP A 293 -7.38 9.23 -2.93
CA ASP A 293 -8.72 9.81 -3.10
C ASP A 293 -9.82 8.76 -2.89
N LEU A 294 -9.72 7.59 -3.54
CA LEU A 294 -10.71 6.52 -3.38
C LEU A 294 -10.77 6.00 -1.94
N ALA A 295 -9.62 5.77 -1.29
CA ALA A 295 -9.56 5.34 0.10
C ALA A 295 -10.22 6.36 1.04
N ALA A 296 -10.01 7.66 0.82
CA ALA A 296 -10.64 8.71 1.60
C ALA A 296 -12.15 8.71 1.43
N ARG A 297 -12.66 8.58 0.20
CA ARG A 297 -14.10 8.45 -0.06
C ARG A 297 -14.71 7.21 0.59
N ILE A 298 -14.00 6.07 0.58
CA ILE A 298 -14.44 4.85 1.28
C ILE A 298 -14.49 5.09 2.80
N ALA A 299 -13.46 5.72 3.37
CA ALA A 299 -13.42 6.03 4.80
C ALA A 299 -14.57 6.96 5.21
N VAL A 300 -14.86 8.01 4.42
CA VAL A 300 -16.00 8.93 4.64
C VAL A 300 -17.33 8.18 4.57
N ALA A 301 -17.52 7.33 3.56
CA ALA A 301 -18.73 6.52 3.41
C ALA A 301 -18.90 5.50 4.55
N ALA A 302 -17.80 4.98 5.10
CA ALA A 302 -17.81 4.06 6.24
C ALA A 302 -18.08 4.76 7.58
N ALA A 303 -17.69 6.03 7.74
CA ALA A 303 -17.92 6.82 8.95
C ALA A 303 -19.35 7.38 9.05
N THR A 304 -20.07 7.47 7.92
CA THR A 304 -21.44 8.01 7.89
C THR A 304 -22.43 6.99 8.48
N PRO A 305 -23.24 7.35 9.50
CA PRO A 305 -24.26 6.46 10.05
C PRO A 305 -25.26 6.06 8.95
N ARG A 306 -25.39 4.76 8.69
CA ARG A 306 -26.39 4.26 7.74
C ARG A 306 -27.70 4.03 8.46
N THR A 307 -28.78 4.58 7.90
CA THR A 307 -30.14 4.24 8.36
C THR A 307 -30.45 2.82 7.87
N PRO A 308 -30.93 1.91 8.74
CA PRO A 308 -31.25 0.54 8.35
C PRO A 308 -32.39 0.45 7.32
#